data_AF-A0A510JHF0-F1
#
_entry.id   AF-A0A510JHF0-F1
#
_cell.length_a   1.000
_cell.length_b   1.000
_cell.length_c   1.000
_cell.angle_alpha   90.00
_cell.angle_beta   90.00
_cell.angle_gamma   90.00
#
_symmetry.space_group_name_H-M   'P 1'
#
loop_
_entity.id
_entity.type
_entity.pdbx_description
1 polymer ?
#
loop_
_entity_poly.entity_id
_entity_poly.type
_entity_poly.pdbx_seq_one_letter_code
_entity_poly.pdbx_strand_id
1 'polypeptide(L)'
;MSEREKNYLENPSDDKELNLEFYFMLEGAKMLLWVLSIIDVEFADFNTFCDVSMLIDGLKHENLKSFARKCQIRSKNKILDMVDYTYRLNWANVEIKLDGYERIVNESILYFSRLALEWVVQDGKSMDDIVIHT
;
A
#
# COMPACT_ATOMS: atom_id res chain seq x y z
N MET A 1 15.79 -0.30 -10.92
CA MET A 1 14.51 -0.19 -11.64
C MET A 1 14.66 -0.90 -12.96
N SER A 2 13.83 -1.92 -13.19
CA SER A 2 13.81 -2.70 -14.43
C SER A 2 13.29 -1.86 -15.60
N GLU A 3 13.57 -2.29 -16.82
CA GLU A 3 13.08 -1.61 -18.02
C GLU A 3 11.55 -1.69 -18.13
N ARG A 4 10.95 -2.78 -17.61
CA ARG A 4 9.49 -2.95 -17.53
C ARG A 4 8.85 -1.96 -16.54
N GLU A 5 9.45 -1.78 -15.37
CA GLU A 5 9.01 -0.80 -14.37
C GLU A 5 9.03 0.63 -14.92
N LYS A 6 10.13 1.04 -15.57
CA LYS A 6 10.23 2.36 -16.20
C LYS A 6 9.11 2.57 -17.22
N ASN A 7 8.92 1.61 -18.12
CA ASN A 7 7.92 1.72 -19.17
C ASN A 7 6.50 1.82 -18.59
N TYR A 8 6.20 1.07 -17.52
CA TYR A 8 4.92 1.18 -16.84
C TYR A 8 4.70 2.55 -16.19
N LEU A 9 5.73 3.14 -15.58
CA LEU A 9 5.63 4.47 -14.95
C LEU A 9 5.46 5.60 -15.99
N GLU A 10 6.10 5.47 -17.16
CA GLU A 10 6.02 6.48 -18.22
C GLU A 10 4.75 6.34 -19.07
N ASN A 11 4.30 5.11 -19.31
CA ASN A 11 3.14 4.77 -20.11
C ASN A 11 2.25 3.77 -19.35
N PRO A 12 1.56 4.22 -18.29
CA PRO A 12 0.67 3.35 -17.54
C PRO A 12 -0.44 2.86 -18.48
N SER A 13 -0.48 1.55 -18.73
CA SER A 13 -1.56 0.92 -19.46
C SER A 13 -2.68 0.52 -18.49
N ASP A 14 -3.92 0.80 -18.88
CA ASP A 14 -5.13 0.38 -18.15
C ASP A 14 -5.37 -1.13 -18.20
N ASP A 15 -4.54 -1.88 -18.94
CA ASP A 15 -4.55 -3.34 -18.92
C ASP A 15 -4.06 -3.86 -17.55
N LYS A 16 -5.04 -4.07 -16.67
CA LYS A 16 -4.84 -4.54 -15.29
C LYS A 16 -4.23 -5.93 -15.22
N GLU A 17 -4.47 -6.78 -16.22
CA GLU A 17 -3.99 -8.15 -16.21
C GLU A 17 -2.48 -8.19 -16.52
N LEU A 18 -2.02 -7.34 -17.44
CA LEU A 18 -0.60 -7.22 -17.80
C LEU A 18 0.25 -6.54 -16.70
N ASN A 19 -0.37 -5.71 -15.87
CA ASN A 19 0.31 -4.82 -14.91
C ASN A 19 -0.05 -5.09 -13.44
N LEU A 20 -0.68 -6.23 -13.15
CA LEU A 20 -1.18 -6.58 -11.82
C LEU A 20 -0.11 -6.45 -10.72
N GLU A 21 1.12 -6.90 -11.00
CA GLU A 21 2.26 -6.78 -10.09
C GLU A 21 2.59 -5.33 -9.72
N PHE A 22 2.44 -4.40 -10.66
CA PHE A 22 2.70 -2.98 -10.41
C PHE A 22 1.61 -2.35 -9.56
N TYR A 23 0.34 -2.64 -9.82
CA TYR A 23 -0.76 -2.18 -8.96
C TYR A 23 -0.55 -2.60 -7.51
N PHE A 24 -0.12 -3.84 -7.30
CA PHE A 24 0.19 -4.37 -5.97
C PHE A 24 1.37 -3.68 -5.28
N MET A 25 2.46 -3.42 -6.00
CA MET A 25 3.59 -2.64 -5.46
C MET A 25 3.19 -1.21 -5.10
N LEU A 26 2.29 -0.59 -5.89
CA LEU A 26 1.79 0.75 -5.62
C LEU A 26 0.91 0.82 -4.37
N GLU A 27 0.17 -0.24 -4.03
CA GLU A 27 -0.53 -0.30 -2.73
C GLU A 27 0.44 -0.27 -1.55
N GLY A 28 1.56 -0.99 -1.66
CA GLY A 28 2.62 -0.91 -0.67
C GLY A 28 3.23 0.49 -0.60
N ALA A 29 3.54 1.09 -1.75
CA ALA A 29 4.08 2.45 -1.83
C ALA A 29 3.13 3.49 -1.22
N LYS A 30 1.82 3.39 -1.48
CA LYS A 30 0.76 4.21 -0.88
C LYS A 30 0.85 4.17 0.65
N MET A 31 0.96 2.98 1.23
CA MET A 31 1.09 2.85 2.69
C MET A 31 2.42 3.37 3.22
N LEU A 32 3.52 3.29 2.48
CA LEU A 32 4.79 3.90 2.89
C LEU A 32 4.72 5.43 2.85
N LEU A 33 4.07 6.03 1.85
CA LEU A 33 3.79 7.47 1.82
C LEU A 33 2.89 7.90 2.97
N TRP A 34 1.94 7.04 3.35
CA TRP A 34 1.20 7.23 4.59
C TRP A 34 2.13 7.12 5.81
N VAL A 35 3.04 6.16 5.92
CA VAL A 35 3.97 6.15 7.07
C VAL A 35 4.79 7.45 7.15
N LEU A 36 5.12 8.07 6.02
CA LEU A 36 5.88 9.31 5.91
C LEU A 36 5.05 10.61 6.03
N SER A 37 3.77 10.53 6.38
CA SER A 37 2.85 11.69 6.48
C SER A 37 2.70 12.50 5.19
N ILE A 38 2.88 11.87 4.02
CA ILE A 38 2.72 12.54 2.72
C ILE A 38 1.27 12.52 2.25
N ILE A 39 0.57 11.41 2.50
CA ILE A 39 -0.85 11.24 2.16
C ILE A 39 -1.65 10.77 3.38
N ASP A 40 -2.96 10.94 3.32
CA ASP A 40 -3.91 10.26 4.20
C ASP A 40 -4.53 9.07 3.45
N VAL A 41 -5.04 8.10 4.21
CA VAL A 41 -5.70 6.89 3.70
C VAL A 41 -7.02 6.75 4.44
N GLU A 42 -8.09 6.56 3.68
CA GLU A 42 -9.45 6.38 4.15
C GLU A 42 -9.92 4.93 3.91
N PHE A 43 -11.07 4.58 4.47
CA PHE A 43 -11.64 3.24 4.30
C PHE A 43 -11.91 2.89 2.82
N ALA A 44 -12.35 3.87 2.02
CA ALA A 44 -12.63 3.67 0.60
C ALA A 44 -11.38 3.23 -0.19
N ASP A 45 -10.19 3.64 0.24
CA ASP A 45 -8.92 3.31 -0.41
C ASP A 45 -8.55 1.82 -0.32
N PHE A 46 -9.23 1.04 0.54
CA PHE A 46 -9.08 -0.41 0.58
C PHE A 46 -9.97 -1.13 -0.46
N ASN A 47 -10.78 -0.40 -1.22
CA ASN A 47 -11.63 -0.92 -2.29
C ASN A 47 -11.27 -0.38 -3.69
N THR A 48 -10.41 0.63 -3.76
CA THR A 48 -9.98 1.27 -5.00
C THR A 48 -8.47 1.15 -5.15
N PHE A 49 -8.04 0.55 -6.26
CA PHE A 49 -6.62 0.43 -6.57
C PHE A 49 -5.98 1.82 -6.65
N CYS A 50 -4.74 1.92 -6.16
CA CYS A 50 -3.97 3.13 -6.11
C CYS A 50 -3.80 3.71 -7.52
N ASP A 51 -4.04 5.01 -7.64
CA ASP A 51 -3.82 5.75 -8.87
C ASP A 51 -2.33 6.07 -9.03
N VAL A 52 -1.72 5.49 -10.06
CA VAL A 52 -0.30 5.69 -10.39
C VAL A 52 -0.01 7.17 -10.66
N SER A 53 -0.94 7.89 -11.29
CA SER A 53 -0.75 9.30 -11.62
C SER A 53 -0.67 10.16 -10.35
N MET A 54 -1.47 9.85 -9.33
CA MET A 54 -1.43 10.51 -8.04
C MET A 54 -0.05 10.35 -7.35
N LEU A 55 0.53 9.15 -7.43
CA LEU A 55 1.86 8.88 -6.87
C LEU A 55 2.97 9.58 -7.68
N ILE A 56 2.90 9.51 -9.01
CA ILE A 56 3.91 10.09 -9.89
C ILE A 56 3.88 11.61 -9.79
N ASP A 57 2.73 12.27 -9.93
CA ASP A 57 2.64 13.73 -9.94
C ASP A 57 3.11 14.34 -8.62
N GLY A 58 2.90 13.64 -7.50
CA GLY A 58 3.43 14.03 -6.19
C GLY A 58 4.96 13.95 -6.07
N LEU A 59 5.63 13.15 -6.92
CA LEU A 59 7.07 12.86 -6.83
C LEU A 59 7.89 13.37 -8.03
N LYS A 60 7.25 13.61 -9.19
CA LYS A 60 7.89 13.85 -10.50
C LYS A 60 8.82 15.06 -10.54
N HIS A 61 8.58 16.06 -9.69
CA HIS A 61 9.36 17.30 -9.64
C HIS A 61 10.19 17.45 -8.36
N GLU A 62 10.27 16.38 -7.56
CA GLU A 62 11.00 16.37 -6.31
C GLU A 62 12.38 15.75 -6.48
N ASN A 63 13.41 16.39 -5.91
CA ASN A 63 14.65 15.67 -5.66
C ASN A 63 14.53 14.95 -4.31
N LEU A 64 15.26 13.86 -4.14
CA LEU A 64 15.27 13.07 -2.90
C LEU A 64 15.44 13.93 -1.63
N LYS A 65 16.26 14.98 -1.70
CA LYS A 65 16.52 15.87 -0.57
C LYS A 65 15.36 16.84 -0.28
N SER A 66 14.58 17.26 -1.29
CA SER A 66 13.37 18.06 -1.06
C SER A 66 12.27 17.19 -0.49
N PHE A 67 12.11 15.98 -1.03
CA PHE A 67 11.10 15.03 -0.61
C PHE A 67 11.31 14.61 0.84
N ALA A 68 12.53 14.19 1.19
CA ALA A 68 12.87 13.77 2.55
C ALA A 68 12.65 14.88 3.60
N ARG A 69 12.69 16.17 3.21
CA ARG A 69 12.42 17.30 4.11
C ARG A 69 10.92 17.49 4.39
N LYS A 70 10.04 16.97 3.54
CA LYS A 70 8.58 16.99 3.74
C LYS A 70 8.10 15.79 4.54
N CYS A 71 8.83 14.68 4.47
CA CYS A 71 8.48 13.47 5.18
C CYS A 71 8.57 13.64 6.69
N GLN A 72 7.53 13.22 7.39
CA GLN A 72 7.54 13.04 8.84
C GLN A 72 6.99 11.65 9.14
N ILE A 73 7.78 10.81 9.80
CA ILE A 73 7.31 9.47 10.19
C ILE A 73 6.16 9.64 11.19
N ARG A 74 4.99 9.06 10.88
CA ARG A 74 3.84 9.01 11.80
C ARG A 74 4.26 8.34 13.11
N SER A 75 3.62 8.72 14.21
CA SER A 75 4.00 8.18 15.53
C SER A 75 3.88 6.65 15.56
N LYS A 76 4.72 5.99 16.37
CA LYS A 76 4.69 4.53 16.52
C LYS A 76 3.29 4.01 16.84
N ASN A 77 2.56 4.68 17.74
CA ASN A 77 1.19 4.31 18.08
C ASN A 77 0.27 4.39 16.86
N LYS A 78 0.36 5.46 16.05
CA LYS A 78 -0.48 5.62 14.87
C LYS A 78 -0.21 4.54 13.82
N ILE A 79 1.06 4.14 13.65
CA ILE A 79 1.43 3.05 12.74
C ILE A 79 0.90 1.71 13.26
N LEU A 80 1.08 1.42 14.55
CA LEU A 80 0.57 0.18 15.17
C LEU A 80 -0.97 0.11 15.14
N ASP A 81 -1.66 1.23 15.33
CA ASP A 81 -3.12 1.30 15.20
C ASP A 81 -3.56 0.92 13.78
N MET A 82 -2.82 1.33 12.75
CA MET A 82 -3.14 0.97 11.36
C MET A 82 -2.81 -0.50 11.04
N VAL A 83 -1.72 -1.05 11.62
CA VAL A 83 -1.41 -2.49 11.55
C VAL A 83 -2.56 -3.31 12.16
N ASP A 84 -2.99 -2.95 13.38
CA ASP A 84 -4.10 -3.61 14.06
C ASP A 84 -5.42 -3.43 13.31
N TYR A 85 -5.70 -2.24 12.78
CA TYR A 85 -6.88 -1.97 11.98
C TYR A 85 -6.96 -2.86 10.73
N THR A 86 -5.88 -2.91 9.93
CA THR A 86 -5.83 -3.75 8.72
C THR A 86 -5.89 -5.25 9.04
N TYR A 87 -5.32 -5.68 10.18
CA TYR A 87 -5.46 -7.05 10.68
C TYR A 87 -6.91 -7.41 11.02
N ARG A 88 -7.61 -6.55 11.77
CA ARG A 88 -9.03 -6.75 12.10
C ARG A 88 -9.91 -6.72 10.86
N LEU A 89 -9.59 -5.85 9.91
CA LEU A 89 -10.31 -5.75 8.66
C LEU A 89 -10.18 -7.04 7.82
N ASN A 90 -9.00 -7.70 7.85
CA ASN A 90 -8.81 -9.01 7.22
C ASN A 90 -9.75 -10.05 7.83
N TRP A 91 -9.78 -10.15 9.16
CA TRP A 91 -10.65 -11.09 9.86
C TRP A 91 -12.13 -10.80 9.66
N ALA A 92 -12.54 -9.53 9.67
CA ALA A 92 -13.91 -9.15 9.35
C ALA A 92 -14.29 -9.58 7.93
N ASN A 93 -13.36 -9.45 6.97
CA ASN A 93 -13.55 -9.93 5.60
C ASN A 93 -13.70 -11.46 5.54
N VAL A 94 -12.96 -12.21 6.37
CA VAL A 94 -13.10 -13.66 6.49
C VAL A 94 -14.46 -14.04 7.06
N GLU A 95 -14.88 -13.39 8.14
CA GLU A 95 -16.14 -13.66 8.84
C GLU A 95 -17.37 -13.47 7.94
N ILE A 96 -17.50 -12.32 7.29
CA ILE A 96 -18.66 -12.04 6.43
C ILE A 96 -18.72 -12.97 5.21
N LYS A 97 -17.58 -13.49 4.73
CA LYS A 97 -17.56 -14.51 3.66
C LYS A 97 -18.11 -15.86 4.14
N LEU A 98 -17.90 -16.22 5.40
CA LEU A 98 -18.52 -17.41 6.01
C LEU A 98 -20.05 -17.26 6.07
N ASP A 99 -20.53 -16.02 6.23
CA ASP A 99 -21.95 -15.68 6.22
C ASP A 99 -22.55 -15.50 4.80
N GLY A 100 -21.74 -15.71 3.76
CA GLY A 100 -22.18 -15.66 2.35
C GLY A 100 -22.17 -14.25 1.73
N TYR A 101 -21.61 -13.25 2.39
CA TYR A 101 -21.36 -11.93 1.81
C TYR A 101 -20.08 -11.95 0.96
N GLU A 102 -20.00 -11.04 -0.03
CA GLU A 102 -18.89 -11.01 -0.99
C GLU A 102 -17.56 -10.57 -0.34
N ARG A 103 -17.50 -9.33 0.15
CA ARG A 103 -16.35 -8.72 0.83
C ARG A 103 -16.72 -7.36 1.46
N ILE A 104 -15.99 -6.94 2.48
CA ILE A 104 -15.96 -5.57 3.05
C ILE A 104 -14.93 -4.72 2.28
N VAL A 105 -13.76 -5.31 2.00
CA VAL A 105 -12.66 -4.66 1.27
C VAL A 105 -12.02 -5.60 0.25
N ASN A 106 -11.28 -5.04 -0.70
CA ASN A 106 -10.50 -5.82 -1.65
C ASN A 106 -9.31 -6.49 -0.94
N GLU A 107 -9.26 -7.82 -0.97
CA GLU A 107 -8.25 -8.63 -0.26
C GLU A 107 -6.83 -8.39 -0.76
N SER A 108 -6.64 -8.19 -2.06
CA SER A 108 -5.32 -7.92 -2.61
C SER A 108 -4.82 -6.55 -2.16
N ILE A 109 -5.67 -5.52 -2.22
CA ILE A 109 -5.32 -4.18 -1.73
C ILE A 109 -4.97 -4.24 -0.24
N LEU A 110 -5.80 -4.93 0.56
CA LEU A 110 -5.57 -5.09 1.98
C LEU A 110 -4.26 -5.83 2.28
N TYR A 111 -3.96 -6.91 1.54
CA TYR A 111 -2.75 -7.69 1.69
C TYR A 111 -1.49 -6.84 1.51
N PHE A 112 -1.37 -6.12 0.39
CA PHE A 112 -0.18 -5.30 0.12
C PHE A 112 -0.09 -4.08 1.04
N SER A 113 -1.24 -3.51 1.42
CA SER A 113 -1.28 -2.44 2.42
C SER A 113 -0.73 -2.92 3.77
N ARG A 114 -1.15 -4.10 4.21
CA ARG A 114 -0.70 -4.69 5.47
C ARG A 114 0.76 -5.15 5.41
N LEU A 115 1.20 -5.70 4.28
CA LEU A 115 2.61 -6.07 4.05
C LEU A 115 3.57 -4.90 4.27
N ALA A 116 3.25 -3.73 3.70
CA ALA A 116 4.06 -2.53 3.89
C ALA A 116 4.09 -2.06 5.36
N LEU A 117 2.94 -2.09 6.05
CA LEU A 117 2.87 -1.71 7.46
C LEU A 117 3.61 -2.67 8.39
N GLU A 118 3.44 -3.97 8.17
CA GLU A 118 4.12 -5.05 8.93
C GLU A 118 5.64 -4.99 8.71
N TRP A 119 6.09 -4.68 7.50
CA TRP A 119 7.50 -4.44 7.21
C TRP A 119 8.06 -3.26 8.00
N VAL A 120 7.33 -2.14 8.05
CA VAL A 120 7.77 -0.93 8.78
C VAL A 120 7.98 -1.18 10.28
N VAL A 121 7.22 -2.10 10.89
CA VAL A 121 7.32 -2.40 12.32
C VAL A 121 8.27 -3.57 12.65
N GLN A 122 8.79 -4.27 11.64
CA GLN A 122 9.70 -5.40 11.80
C GLN A 122 11.13 -5.02 11.38
N ASP A 123 11.91 -4.56 12.35
CA ASP A 123 13.30 -4.13 12.13
C ASP A 123 14.18 -5.28 11.60
N GLY A 124 15.06 -4.95 10.66
CA GLY A 124 16.06 -5.86 10.10
C GLY A 124 15.54 -6.96 9.16
N LYS A 125 14.26 -6.96 8.79
CA LYS A 125 13.69 -7.94 7.84
C LYS A 125 13.53 -7.38 6.43
N SER A 126 13.79 -8.21 5.41
CA SER A 126 13.34 -7.90 4.05
C SER A 126 11.82 -7.97 3.98
N MET A 127 11.20 -7.20 3.09
CA MET A 127 9.76 -7.30 2.83
C MET A 127 9.38 -8.70 2.32
N ASP A 128 10.28 -9.36 1.61
CA ASP A 128 10.11 -10.75 1.13
C ASP A 128 10.06 -11.78 2.27
N ASP A 129 10.60 -11.45 3.45
CA ASP A 129 10.62 -12.31 4.63
C ASP A 129 9.40 -12.10 5.53
N ILE A 130 8.52 -11.15 5.20
CA ILE A 130 7.33 -10.84 5.99
C ILE A 130 6.23 -11.84 5.63
N VAL A 131 5.79 -12.60 6.63
CA VAL A 131 4.67 -13.53 6.51
C VAL A 131 3.38 -12.83 6.92
N ILE A 132 2.43 -12.71 5.99
CA ILE A 132 1.09 -12.20 6.24
C ILE A 132 0.14 -13.37 6.42
N HIS A 133 -0.42 -13.49 7.63
CA HIS A 133 -1.49 -14.44 7.91
C HIS A 133 -2.82 -13.90 7.36
N THR A 134 -3.39 -14.58 6.37
CA THR A 134 -4.71 -14.31 5.79
C THR A 134 -5.78 -15.21 6.37
#